data_AF-A0A261QRD5-F1
#
_entry.id   AF-A0A261QRD5-F1
#
_cell.length_a   1.000
_cell.length_b   1.000
_cell.length_c   1.000
_cell.angle_alpha   90.00
_cell.angle_beta   90.00
_cell.angle_gamma   90.00
#
_symmetry.space_group_name_H-M   'P 1'
#
loop_
_entity.id
_entity.type
_entity.pdbx_description
1 polymer ?
#
loop_
_entity_poly.entity_id
_entity_poly.type
_entity_poly.pdbx_seq_one_letter_code
_entity_poly.pdbx_strand_id
1 'polypeptide(L)'
;MKTVLPSAQDAQNHIRVLTINKKRFVVGLRWRVVKAQRDIMKEIRRIGRQEKLDVVAIRQSDAIQAGFAPKTPLQLQGCYSLTVALASLLQGPCIAVIPLGQRGDSAEYTLVGRTEKGGIHPFSDELYTEAALEQTVIDLKASLKGNRTDLNIKVFGDPSHFMWVTDALDLTALLFDKKLCKDFKLRSLTWGMTPMQMRVMGGLVGVGLLGVWGLSRYFALLRCADSKSRRVRSRITPRVTLSGGAQSTGASVDSNAVSAGFSSCL
;
A
#
# COMPACT_ATOMS: atom_id res chain seq x y z
N MET A 1 -10.23 18.09 20.20
CA MET A 1 -10.00 18.59 18.83
C MET A 1 -10.35 17.48 17.86
N LYS A 2 -11.43 17.61 17.08
CA LYS A 2 -11.76 16.66 16.01
C LYS A 2 -10.72 16.82 14.91
N THR A 3 -9.89 15.80 14.70
CA THR A 3 -9.06 15.71 13.51
C THR A 3 -10.00 15.48 12.34
N VAL A 4 -10.42 16.56 11.67
CA VAL A 4 -11.06 16.43 10.35
C VAL A 4 -9.99 15.83 9.46
N LEU A 5 -10.16 14.56 9.10
CA LEU A 5 -9.28 13.91 8.14
C LEU A 5 -9.41 14.70 6.83
N PRO A 6 -8.32 15.31 6.32
CA PRO A 6 -8.36 16.03 5.06
C PRO A 6 -8.88 15.09 3.97
N SER A 7 -9.70 15.62 3.07
CA SER A 7 -10.32 14.81 2.02
C SER A 7 -9.23 14.16 1.16
N ALA A 8 -9.54 13.05 0.49
CA ALA A 8 -8.57 12.34 -0.34
C ALA A 8 -7.95 13.24 -1.43
N GLN A 9 -8.68 14.26 -1.87
CA GLN A 9 -8.21 15.27 -2.83
C GLN A 9 -7.21 16.24 -2.20
N ASP A 10 -7.46 16.73 -0.98
CA ASP A 10 -6.50 17.57 -0.25
C ASP A 10 -5.18 16.84 0.02
N ALA A 11 -5.27 15.54 0.34
CA ALA A 11 -4.10 14.70 0.58
C ALA A 11 -3.23 14.50 -0.67
N GLN A 12 -3.85 14.38 -1.86
CA GLN A 12 -3.12 14.35 -3.13
C GLN A 12 -2.52 15.70 -3.47
N ASN A 13 -3.25 16.78 -3.16
CA ASN A 13 -2.84 18.15 -3.42
C ASN A 13 -1.70 18.64 -2.53
N HIS A 14 -1.39 17.88 -1.48
CA HIS A 14 -0.35 18.17 -0.49
C HIS A 14 1.02 17.58 -0.87
N ILE A 15 1.08 16.62 -1.79
CA ILE A 15 2.36 16.04 -2.23
C ILE A 15 2.97 16.91 -3.33
N ARG A 16 4.26 17.24 -3.20
CA ARG A 16 5.05 17.88 -4.27
C ARG A 16 6.28 17.05 -4.60
N VAL A 17 6.68 17.10 -5.87
CA VAL A 17 7.91 16.47 -6.35
C VAL A 17 8.82 17.56 -6.92
N LEU A 18 9.94 17.77 -6.26
CA LEU A 18 11.00 18.69 -6.70
C LEU A 18 12.06 17.92 -7.48
N THR A 19 12.70 18.60 -8.43
CA THR A 19 13.87 18.05 -9.12
C THR A 19 15.09 18.89 -8.79
N ILE A 20 16.05 18.32 -8.08
CA ILE A 20 17.30 18.98 -7.65
C ILE A 20 18.45 18.05 -8.06
N ASN A 21 19.50 18.58 -8.70
CA ASN A 21 20.64 17.77 -9.18
C ASN A 21 20.23 16.55 -10.03
N LYS A 22 19.25 16.71 -10.93
CA LYS A 22 18.69 15.61 -11.77
C LYS A 22 18.04 14.47 -10.97
N LYS A 23 17.81 14.64 -9.66
CA LYS A 23 17.12 13.68 -8.80
C LYS A 23 15.78 14.21 -8.35
N ARG A 24 14.82 13.31 -8.20
CA ARG A 24 13.45 13.60 -7.77
C ARG A 24 13.34 13.46 -6.26
N PHE A 25 12.92 14.54 -5.61
CA PHE A 25 12.67 14.64 -4.18
C PHE A 25 11.18 14.84 -3.93
N VAL A 26 10.65 14.19 -2.89
CA VAL A 26 9.25 14.28 -2.50
C VAL A 26 9.14 15.00 -1.16
N VAL A 27 8.16 15.88 -1.07
CA VAL A 27 7.71 16.58 0.14
C VAL A 27 6.20 16.40 0.31
N GLY A 28 5.69 16.68 1.51
CA GLY A 28 4.29 16.45 1.88
C GLY A 28 4.04 15.11 2.57
N LEU A 29 5.09 14.42 3.05
CA LEU A 29 4.92 13.11 3.67
C LEU A 29 4.35 13.24 5.09
N ARG A 30 3.41 12.37 5.43
CA ARG A 30 2.84 12.34 6.79
C ARG A 30 3.72 11.55 7.72
N TRP A 31 4.43 12.25 8.61
CA TRP A 31 5.36 11.65 9.56
C TRP A 31 4.66 11.09 10.80
N ARG A 32 5.00 9.85 11.14
CA ARG A 32 4.54 9.19 12.37
C ARG A 32 5.64 8.35 13.02
N VAL A 33 5.64 8.32 14.35
CA VAL A 33 6.50 7.43 15.13
C VAL A 33 5.93 6.01 15.08
N VAL A 34 6.76 5.04 14.75
CA VAL A 34 6.39 3.62 14.73
C VAL A 34 6.63 3.04 16.12
N LYS A 35 5.56 2.64 16.80
CA LYS A 35 5.61 2.15 18.20
C LYS A 35 6.16 0.73 18.35
N ALA A 36 6.30 -0.02 17.25
CA ALA A 36 6.70 -1.43 17.29
C ALA A 36 8.21 -1.59 17.50
N GLN A 37 8.60 -2.39 18.51
CA GLN A 37 10.00 -2.73 18.78
C GLN A 37 10.51 -3.90 17.92
N ARG A 38 9.63 -4.84 17.55
CA ARG A 38 9.92 -5.97 16.64
C ARG A 38 8.97 -5.91 15.44
N ASP A 39 9.39 -6.45 14.30
CA ASP A 39 8.62 -6.46 13.06
C ASP A 39 8.14 -5.07 12.58
N ILE A 40 9.01 -4.06 12.67
CA ILE A 40 8.74 -2.66 12.28
C ILE A 40 8.05 -2.57 10.91
N MET A 41 8.53 -3.31 9.92
CA MET A 41 7.95 -3.31 8.58
C MET A 41 6.53 -3.90 8.53
N LYS A 42 6.19 -4.85 9.42
CA LYS A 42 4.85 -5.41 9.52
C LYS A 42 3.87 -4.35 10.03
N GLU A 43 4.28 -3.58 11.03
CA GLU A 43 3.47 -2.49 11.58
C GLU A 43 3.29 -1.35 10.56
N ILE A 44 4.39 -0.93 9.90
CA ILE A 44 4.34 0.06 8.82
C ILE A 44 3.37 -0.39 7.71
N ARG A 45 3.42 -1.66 7.29
CA ARG A 45 2.48 -2.21 6.30
C ARG A 45 1.05 -2.30 6.83
N ARG A 46 0.85 -2.56 8.12
CA ARG A 46 -0.48 -2.58 8.75
C ARG A 46 -1.12 -1.20 8.68
N ILE A 47 -0.38 -0.15 9.08
CA ILE A 47 -0.81 1.25 8.97
C ILE A 47 -1.10 1.61 7.52
N GLY A 48 -0.18 1.26 6.61
CA GLY A 48 -0.35 1.51 5.18
C GLY A 48 -1.62 0.91 4.60
N ARG A 49 -1.95 -0.33 4.95
CA ARG A 49 -3.20 -0.99 4.51
C ARG A 49 -4.45 -0.35 5.11
N GLN A 50 -4.42 0.03 6.38
CA GLN A 50 -5.57 0.65 7.07
C GLN A 50 -5.93 2.02 6.47
N GLU A 51 -4.92 2.82 6.15
CA GLU A 51 -5.09 4.19 5.65
C GLU A 51 -5.01 4.30 4.12
N LYS A 52 -4.92 3.18 3.39
CA LYS A 52 -4.81 3.12 1.92
C LYS A 52 -3.62 3.93 1.37
N LEU A 53 -2.47 3.82 2.04
CA LEU A 53 -1.22 4.48 1.68
C LEU A 53 -0.41 3.60 0.72
N ASP A 54 0.41 4.21 -0.14
CA ASP A 54 1.09 3.49 -1.21
C ASP A 54 2.61 3.40 -1.02
N VAL A 55 3.24 4.50 -0.61
CA VAL A 55 4.69 4.57 -0.40
C VAL A 55 5.04 5.07 1.00
N VAL A 56 6.24 4.67 1.44
CA VAL A 56 6.78 5.02 2.76
C VAL A 56 8.25 5.42 2.67
N ALA A 57 8.60 6.48 3.39
CA ALA A 57 9.97 6.82 3.77
C ALA A 57 10.19 6.36 5.21
N ILE A 58 11.36 5.79 5.49
CA ILE A 58 11.68 5.31 6.84
C ILE A 58 12.93 6.03 7.30
N ARG A 59 12.89 6.53 8.53
CA ARG A 59 14.04 7.11 9.21
C ARG A 59 14.27 6.38 10.52
N GLN A 60 15.51 5.99 10.75
CA GLN A 60 15.96 5.43 12.01
C GLN A 60 16.89 6.45 12.68
N SER A 61 16.47 6.97 13.84
CA SER A 61 17.29 7.77 14.74
C SER A 61 17.10 7.22 16.16
N ASP A 62 16.85 8.04 17.18
CA ASP A 62 16.45 7.56 18.52
C ASP A 62 15.11 6.81 18.51
N ALA A 63 14.19 7.27 17.67
CA ALA A 63 12.92 6.60 17.40
C ALA A 63 12.80 6.28 15.92
N ILE A 64 12.13 5.17 15.61
CA ILE A 64 11.83 4.83 14.22
C ILE A 64 10.62 5.62 13.77
N GLN A 65 10.79 6.37 12.70
CA GLN A 65 9.74 7.20 12.11
C GLN A 65 9.49 6.78 10.67
N ALA A 66 8.22 6.86 10.28
CA ALA A 66 7.77 6.57 8.94
C ALA A 66 7.00 7.77 8.38
N GLY A 67 7.43 8.26 7.23
CA GLY A 67 6.74 9.26 6.43
C GLY A 67 5.91 8.55 5.38
N PHE A 68 4.59 8.70 5.41
CA PHE A 68 3.69 8.03 4.49
C PHE A 68 3.13 8.98 3.43
N ALA A 69 2.97 8.49 2.20
CA ALA A 69 2.24 9.21 1.16
C ALA A 69 0.96 8.45 0.76
N PRO A 70 -0.15 9.17 0.50
CA PRO A 70 -1.35 8.58 -0.05
C PRO A 70 -1.12 8.12 -1.49
N LYS A 71 -2.06 7.33 -2.02
CA LYS A 71 -2.03 6.94 -3.42
C LYS A 71 -2.27 8.16 -4.33
N THR A 72 -1.25 8.52 -5.10
CA THR A 72 -1.27 9.62 -6.08
C THR A 72 -1.05 9.09 -7.49
N PRO A 73 -1.50 9.79 -8.54
CA PRO A 73 -1.13 9.46 -9.92
C PRO A 73 0.37 9.68 -10.21
N LEU A 74 1.04 10.48 -9.38
CA LEU A 74 2.48 10.73 -9.46
C LEU A 74 3.25 9.45 -9.13
N GLN A 75 4.28 9.15 -9.92
CA GLN A 75 5.21 8.07 -9.61
C GLN A 75 6.15 8.52 -8.47
N LEU A 76 5.83 8.10 -7.24
CA LEU A 76 6.59 8.43 -6.03
C LEU A 76 7.62 7.35 -5.65
N GLN A 77 7.43 6.11 -6.10
CA GLN A 77 8.33 5.01 -5.78
C GLN A 77 9.75 5.28 -6.30
N GLY A 78 10.75 5.09 -5.45
CA GLY A 78 12.16 5.28 -5.82
C GLY A 78 12.64 6.73 -5.82
N CYS A 79 11.74 7.71 -5.67
CA CYS A 79 12.10 9.10 -5.38
C CYS A 79 12.67 9.23 -3.97
N TYR A 80 13.47 10.26 -3.73
CA TYR A 80 14.05 10.55 -2.41
C TYR A 80 13.06 11.33 -1.55
N SER A 81 13.02 11.07 -0.24
CA SER A 81 12.34 11.98 0.69
C SER A 81 13.26 13.15 1.01
N LEU A 82 12.80 14.38 0.75
CA LEU A 82 13.59 15.58 1.06
C LEU A 82 13.84 15.68 2.56
N THR A 83 12.81 15.46 3.37
CA THR A 83 12.86 15.53 4.84
C THR A 83 13.86 14.53 5.42
N VAL A 84 13.87 13.28 4.93
CA VAL A 84 14.88 12.30 5.37
C VAL A 84 16.28 12.72 4.97
N ALA A 85 16.47 13.22 3.75
CA ALA A 85 17.78 13.67 3.29
C ALA A 85 18.29 14.83 4.16
N LEU A 86 17.48 15.89 4.35
CA LEU A 86 17.86 17.05 5.16
C LEU A 86 18.09 16.67 6.62
N ALA A 87 17.20 15.88 7.23
CA ALA A 87 17.39 15.45 8.61
C ALA A 87 18.63 14.55 8.81
N SER A 88 19.11 13.88 7.76
CA SER A 88 20.34 13.07 7.81
C SER A 88 21.60 13.88 7.59
N LEU A 89 21.52 14.93 6.77
CA LEU A 89 22.68 15.72 6.36
C LEU A 89 22.95 16.91 7.30
N LEU A 90 21.92 17.46 7.92
CA LEU A 90 22.04 18.56 8.88
C LEU A 90 22.41 18.05 10.28
N GLN A 91 23.22 18.81 11.00
CA GLN A 91 23.74 18.47 12.34
C GLN A 91 23.07 19.31 13.44
N GLY A 92 22.92 18.74 14.64
CA GLY A 92 22.20 19.35 15.76
C GLY A 92 20.68 19.51 15.56
N PRO A 93 20.00 20.11 16.56
CA PRO A 93 18.62 20.58 16.42
C PRO A 93 18.59 21.78 15.47
N CYS A 94 17.79 21.68 14.41
CA CYS A 94 17.72 22.73 13.40
C CYS A 94 16.39 22.74 12.68
N ILE A 95 16.09 23.87 12.06
CA ILE A 95 14.93 24.04 11.18
C ILE A 95 15.47 24.41 9.81
N ALA A 96 15.05 23.70 8.77
CA ALA A 96 15.36 24.05 7.39
C ALA A 96 14.09 24.50 6.68
N VAL A 97 14.13 25.67 6.06
CA VAL A 97 13.05 26.25 5.26
C VAL A 97 13.42 26.12 3.79
N ILE A 98 12.53 25.51 3.02
CA ILE A 98 12.77 25.16 1.62
C ILE A 98 11.69 25.80 0.74
N PRO A 99 12.07 26.63 -0.25
CA PRO A 99 11.12 27.12 -1.24
C PRO A 99 10.70 25.97 -2.17
N LEU A 100 9.41 25.85 -2.42
CA LEU A 100 8.84 24.86 -3.34
C LEU A 100 8.47 25.45 -4.71
N GLY A 101 8.61 26.78 -4.84
CA GLY A 101 8.17 27.54 -6.00
C GLY A 101 6.81 28.17 -5.78
N GLN A 102 6.22 28.70 -6.85
CA GLN A 102 4.91 29.33 -6.80
C GLN A 102 3.81 28.37 -7.22
N ARG A 103 2.67 28.48 -6.54
CA ARG A 103 1.44 27.78 -6.90
C ARG A 103 0.29 28.78 -7.03
N GLY A 104 -0.09 29.07 -8.27
CA GLY A 104 -0.95 30.23 -8.54
C GLY A 104 -0.20 31.52 -8.20
N ASP A 105 -0.81 32.39 -7.40
CA ASP A 105 -0.24 33.69 -7.01
C ASP A 105 0.59 33.68 -5.72
N SER A 106 0.72 32.53 -5.03
CA SER A 106 1.43 32.46 -3.75
C SER A 106 2.66 31.56 -3.81
N ALA A 107 3.76 32.02 -3.22
CA ALA A 107 4.93 31.19 -2.97
C ALA A 107 4.63 30.15 -1.88
N GLU A 108 4.92 28.89 -2.17
CA GLU A 108 4.82 27.77 -1.23
C GLU A 108 6.21 27.44 -0.68
N TYR A 109 6.24 27.14 0.61
CA TYR A 109 7.43 26.71 1.32
C TYR A 109 7.13 25.42 2.07
N THR A 110 8.16 24.63 2.34
CA THR A 110 8.10 23.55 3.32
C THR A 110 9.17 23.76 4.36
N LEU A 111 8.98 23.11 5.51
CA LEU A 111 9.89 23.18 6.62
C LEU A 111 10.24 21.79 7.14
N VAL A 112 11.48 21.65 7.59
CA VAL A 112 12.00 20.41 8.16
C VAL A 112 12.60 20.73 9.52
N GLY A 113 11.90 20.34 10.58
CA GLY A 113 12.38 20.41 11.95
C GLY A 113 13.09 19.14 12.34
N ARG A 114 14.39 19.24 12.63
CA ARG A 114 15.18 18.15 13.20
C ARG A 114 15.33 18.34 14.71
N THR A 115 14.99 17.32 15.47
CA THR A 115 15.17 17.31 16.93
C THR A 115 16.63 17.04 17.30
N GLU A 116 17.02 17.34 18.54
CA GLU A 116 18.37 17.06 19.07
C GLU A 116 18.76 15.58 18.89
N LYS A 117 17.80 14.68 19.11
CA LYS A 117 17.96 13.23 18.92
C LYS A 117 17.91 12.76 17.46
N GLY A 118 17.92 13.70 16.52
CA GLY A 118 17.88 13.44 15.08
C GLY A 118 16.54 12.93 14.54
N GLY A 119 15.47 13.03 15.33
CA GLY A 119 14.09 12.77 14.88
C GLY A 119 13.56 13.92 14.03
N ILE A 120 12.52 13.65 13.25
CA ILE A 120 11.77 14.62 12.47
C ILE A 120 10.57 15.09 13.30
N HIS A 121 10.38 16.40 13.40
CA HIS A 121 9.26 16.99 14.13
C HIS A 121 7.92 16.77 13.39
N PRO A 122 6.78 16.55 14.07
CA PRO A 122 5.48 16.30 13.42
C PRO A 122 5.01 17.36 12.43
N PHE A 123 5.27 18.64 12.70
CA PHE A 123 4.95 19.76 11.78
C PHE A 123 5.92 19.88 10.60
N SER A 124 6.89 18.97 10.48
CA SER A 124 7.79 18.94 9.32
C SER A 124 7.09 18.34 8.12
N ASP A 125 7.58 18.70 6.94
CA ASP A 125 7.14 18.16 5.66
C ASP A 125 5.69 18.55 5.31
N GLU A 126 5.19 19.64 5.89
CA GLU A 126 3.94 20.30 5.52
C GLU A 126 4.20 21.46 4.53
N LEU A 127 3.14 21.90 3.87
CA LEU A 127 3.16 23.02 2.91
C LEU A 127 2.62 24.27 3.58
N TYR A 128 3.39 25.36 3.52
CA TYR A 128 3.03 26.65 4.11
C TYR A 128 3.11 27.75 3.06
N THR A 129 2.23 28.74 3.20
CA THR A 129 2.37 30.02 2.51
C THR A 129 3.36 30.90 3.26
N GLU A 130 3.89 31.91 2.58
CA GLU A 130 4.84 32.84 3.17
C GLU A 130 4.31 33.51 4.45
N ALA A 131 3.04 33.94 4.43
CA ALA A 131 2.40 34.59 5.58
C ALA A 131 2.30 33.71 6.83
N ALA A 132 2.16 32.39 6.66
CA ALA A 132 2.08 31.45 7.78
C ALA A 132 3.46 30.95 8.25
N LEU A 133 4.51 31.18 7.45
CA LEU A 133 5.81 30.57 7.63
C LEU A 133 6.51 31.07 8.89
N GLU A 134 6.52 32.38 9.12
CA GLU A 134 7.20 32.98 10.27
C GLU A 134 6.63 32.47 11.60
N GLN A 135 5.31 32.52 11.76
CA GLN A 135 4.65 32.02 12.96
C GLN A 135 4.93 30.53 13.17
N THR A 136 4.88 29.74 12.11
CA THR A 136 5.15 28.29 12.19
C THR A 136 6.60 28.00 12.58
N VAL A 137 7.56 28.80 12.11
CA VAL A 137 8.97 28.69 12.50
C VAL A 137 9.16 29.06 13.97
N ILE A 138 8.47 30.10 14.47
CA ILE A 138 8.49 30.49 15.88
C ILE A 138 7.94 29.36 16.76
N ASP A 139 6.78 28.81 16.39
CA ASP A 139 6.13 27.72 17.12
C ASP A 139 7.00 26.46 17.11
N LEU A 140 7.62 26.15 15.97
CA LEU A 140 8.54 25.02 15.84
C LEU A 140 9.81 25.23 16.67
N LYS A 141 10.39 26.44 16.68
CA LYS A 141 11.52 26.78 17.57
C LYS A 141 11.16 26.55 19.03
N ALA A 142 10.00 27.03 19.46
CA ALA A 142 9.53 26.85 20.82
C ALA A 142 9.34 25.36 21.17
N SER A 143 8.71 24.59 20.27
CA SER A 143 8.49 23.16 20.45
C SER A 143 9.78 22.35 20.51
N LEU A 144 10.76 22.65 19.65
CA LEU A 144 12.05 21.98 19.61
C LEU A 144 12.93 22.32 20.82
N LYS A 145 12.84 23.55 21.37
CA LYS A 145 13.53 23.92 22.63
C LYS A 145 12.90 23.20 23.82
N GLY A 146 11.57 23.03 23.81
CA GLY A 146 10.83 22.52 24.97
C GLY A 146 11.09 23.39 26.19
N ASN A 147 11.45 22.76 27.32
CA ASN A 147 11.76 23.48 28.57
C ASN A 147 13.23 23.89 28.70
N ARG A 148 14.06 23.65 27.69
CA ARG A 148 15.51 23.90 27.72
C ARG A 148 15.82 25.29 27.17
N THR A 149 16.43 26.13 27.99
CA THR A 149 16.82 27.51 27.63
C THR A 149 18.21 27.61 26.99
N ASP A 150 19.02 26.56 27.10
CA ASP A 150 20.40 26.47 26.60
C ASP A 150 20.51 26.09 25.12
N LEU A 151 19.44 25.54 24.53
CA LEU A 151 19.45 25.07 23.15
C LEU A 151 19.31 26.22 22.14
N ASN A 152 20.38 26.51 21.41
CA ASN A 152 20.33 27.39 20.24
C ASN A 152 19.92 26.60 19.00
N ILE A 153 18.74 26.91 18.45
CA ILE A 153 18.19 26.26 17.26
C ILE A 153 18.50 27.11 16.04
N LYS A 154 19.35 26.58 15.18
CA LYS A 154 19.69 27.19 13.90
C LYS A 154 18.54 27.08 12.91
N VAL A 155 18.28 28.17 12.21
CA VAL A 155 17.35 28.18 11.08
C VAL A 155 18.14 28.32 9.79
N PHE A 156 18.03 27.31 8.94
CA PHE A 156 18.60 27.27 7.60
C PHE A 156 17.54 27.73 6.60
N GLY A 157 17.88 28.67 5.74
CA GLY A 157 16.96 29.19 4.73
C GLY A 157 17.65 30.21 3.83
N ASP A 158 16.89 31.11 3.23
CA ASP A 158 17.43 32.26 2.51
C ASP A 158 17.50 33.48 3.44
N PRO A 159 18.71 33.93 3.88
CA PRO A 159 18.85 35.09 4.75
C PRO A 159 18.52 36.41 4.05
N SER A 160 18.56 36.44 2.71
CA SER A 160 18.23 37.65 1.94
C SER A 160 16.73 37.90 1.87
N HIS A 161 15.94 36.82 1.95
CA HIS A 161 14.49 36.88 1.93
C HIS A 161 13.87 36.98 3.33
N PHE A 162 14.46 36.30 4.32
CA PHE A 162 13.91 36.22 5.68
C PHE A 162 14.94 36.66 6.73
N MET A 163 14.64 37.71 7.48
CA MET A 163 15.56 38.24 8.51
C MET A 163 15.74 37.32 9.73
N TRP A 164 14.82 36.39 9.97
CA TRP A 164 14.87 35.45 11.10
C TRP A 164 15.66 34.16 10.80
N VAL A 165 16.19 34.02 9.58
CA VAL A 165 17.07 32.93 9.17
C VAL A 165 18.48 33.16 9.72
N THR A 166 19.08 32.10 10.26
CA THR A 166 20.41 32.17 10.89
C THR A 166 21.52 31.87 9.89
N ASP A 167 21.37 30.80 9.12
CA ASP A 167 22.39 30.27 8.22
C ASP A 167 21.80 30.09 6.80
N ALA A 168 22.57 30.38 5.76
CA ALA A 168 22.15 30.17 4.37
C ALA A 168 22.04 28.67 4.04
N LEU A 169 20.97 28.27 3.35
CA LEU A 169 20.74 26.90 2.91
C LEU A 169 20.92 26.76 1.39
N ASP A 170 22.04 26.19 0.96
CA ASP A 170 22.21 25.76 -0.43
C ASP A 170 21.82 24.29 -0.59
N LEU A 171 20.62 24.07 -1.14
CA LEU A 171 20.08 22.74 -1.43
C LEU A 171 20.90 21.98 -2.48
N THR A 172 21.50 22.69 -3.45
CA THR A 172 22.24 22.10 -4.55
C THR A 172 23.55 21.51 -4.04
N ALA A 173 24.27 22.26 -3.20
CA ALA A 173 25.49 21.79 -2.55
C ALA A 173 25.23 20.71 -1.49
N LEU A 174 24.14 20.84 -0.72
CA LEU A 174 23.81 19.89 0.34
C LEU A 174 23.37 18.54 -0.22
N LEU A 175 22.51 18.55 -1.24
CA LEU A 175 21.94 17.35 -1.87
C LEU A 175 22.80 16.78 -2.99
N PHE A 176 24.13 16.88 -2.86
CA PHE A 176 25.05 16.30 -3.83
C PHE A 176 24.99 14.77 -3.82
N ASP A 177 25.10 14.18 -5.01
CA ASP A 177 24.82 12.76 -5.23
C ASP A 177 25.59 11.80 -4.33
N LYS A 178 26.83 12.14 -4.00
CA LYS A 178 27.71 11.31 -3.17
C LYS A 178 27.25 11.21 -1.71
N LYS A 179 26.43 12.15 -1.22
CA LYS A 179 25.91 12.17 0.15
C LYS A 179 24.53 11.50 0.28
N LEU A 180 23.88 11.16 -0.83
CA LEU A 180 22.54 10.59 -0.84
C LEU A 180 22.60 9.06 -0.71
N CYS A 181 22.05 8.53 0.39
CA CYS A 181 21.92 7.11 0.60
C CYS A 181 20.68 6.52 -0.09
N LYS A 182 20.73 5.24 -0.47
CA LYS A 182 19.57 4.49 -0.99
C LYS A 182 18.42 4.41 0.01
N ASP A 183 18.71 4.45 1.31
CA ASP A 183 17.70 4.39 2.37
C ASP A 183 16.82 5.63 2.46
N PHE A 184 17.23 6.74 1.85
CA PHE A 184 16.43 7.95 1.77
C PHE A 184 15.32 7.85 0.71
N LYS A 185 15.32 6.77 -0.09
CA LYS A 185 14.30 6.54 -1.12
C LYS A 185 13.01 5.99 -0.54
N LEU A 186 11.91 6.44 -1.14
CA LEU A 186 10.58 5.93 -0.90
C LEU A 186 10.47 4.47 -1.36
N ARG A 187 9.97 3.63 -0.45
CA ARG A 187 9.70 2.21 -0.66
C ARG A 187 8.20 2.01 -0.87
N SER A 188 7.81 1.06 -1.72
CA SER A 188 6.40 0.69 -1.87
C SER A 188 5.94 -0.15 -0.69
N LEU A 189 4.71 0.11 -0.21
CA LEU A 189 4.06 -0.65 0.85
C LEU A 189 3.33 -1.88 0.28
N THR A 190 2.89 -1.78 -0.97
CA THR A 190 2.18 -2.80 -1.71
C THR A 190 3.18 -3.66 -2.49
N TRP A 191 3.70 -4.70 -1.85
CA TRP A 191 4.14 -5.88 -2.61
C TRP A 191 2.88 -6.67 -2.98
N GLY A 192 2.15 -6.20 -3.99
CA GLY A 192 1.17 -7.06 -4.67
C GLY A 192 1.90 -8.19 -5.38
N MET A 193 1.27 -9.37 -5.50
CA MET A 193 1.76 -10.39 -6.44
C MET A 193 2.00 -9.70 -7.78
N THR A 194 3.18 -9.90 -8.35
CA THR A 194 3.50 -9.25 -9.63
C THR A 194 2.42 -9.63 -10.66
N PRO A 195 2.04 -8.73 -11.58
CA PRO A 195 1.03 -9.05 -12.60
C PRO A 195 1.43 -10.27 -13.46
N MET A 196 2.73 -10.61 -13.49
CA MET A 196 3.24 -11.83 -14.08
C MET A 196 2.87 -13.08 -13.27
N GLN A 197 2.96 -13.06 -11.94
CA GLN A 197 2.53 -14.17 -11.08
C GLN A 197 1.03 -14.42 -11.18
N MET A 198 0.20 -13.37 -11.31
CA MET A 198 -1.23 -13.52 -11.56
C MET A 198 -1.51 -14.23 -12.90
N ARG A 199 -0.79 -13.88 -13.97
CA ARG A 199 -0.94 -14.53 -15.27
C ARG A 199 -0.52 -16.00 -15.24
N VAL A 200 0.57 -16.33 -14.57
CA VAL A 200 1.04 -17.72 -14.42
C VAL A 200 0.03 -18.55 -13.62
N MET A 201 -0.47 -18.02 -12.50
CA MET A 201 -1.47 -18.71 -11.69
C MET A 201 -2.78 -18.91 -12.47
N GLY A 202 -3.24 -17.90 -13.19
CA GLY A 202 -4.41 -18.00 -14.06
C GLY A 202 -4.23 -19.03 -15.18
N GLY A 203 -3.03 -19.09 -15.77
CA GLY A 203 -2.69 -20.10 -16.78
C GLY A 203 -2.74 -21.53 -16.24
N LEU A 204 -2.17 -21.79 -15.07
CA LEU A 204 -2.18 -23.11 -14.42
C LEU A 204 -3.61 -23.58 -14.10
N VAL A 205 -4.42 -22.69 -13.54
CA VAL A 205 -5.84 -23.00 -13.27
C VAL A 205 -6.60 -23.26 -14.57
N GLY A 206 -6.36 -22.47 -15.62
CA GLY A 206 -6.98 -22.66 -16.93
C GLY A 206 -6.64 -24.00 -17.58
N VAL A 207 -5.36 -24.39 -17.56
CA VAL A 207 -4.92 -25.70 -18.08
C VAL A 207 -5.51 -26.85 -17.27
N GLY A 208 -5.57 -26.71 -15.93
CA GLY A 208 -6.22 -27.70 -15.07
C GLY A 208 -7.69 -27.91 -15.40
N LEU A 209 -8.45 -26.82 -15.58
CA LEU A 209 -9.87 -26.89 -15.95
C LEU A 209 -10.08 -27.50 -17.34
N LEU A 210 -9.23 -27.16 -18.32
CA LEU A 210 -9.28 -27.77 -19.66
C LEU A 210 -8.97 -29.26 -19.63
N GLY A 211 -8.00 -29.68 -18.82
CA GLY A 211 -7.67 -31.09 -18.61
C GLY A 211 -8.83 -31.88 -18.00
N VAL A 212 -9.47 -31.35 -16.95
CA VAL A 212 -10.64 -31.97 -16.32
C VAL A 212 -11.83 -32.03 -17.29
N TRP A 213 -12.07 -30.97 -18.05
CA TRP A 213 -13.12 -30.95 -19.06
C TRP A 213 -12.88 -31.99 -20.16
N GLY A 214 -11.65 -32.07 -20.70
CA GLY A 214 -11.28 -33.07 -21.70
C GLY A 214 -11.42 -34.50 -21.19
N LEU A 215 -10.95 -34.77 -19.96
CA LEU A 215 -11.07 -36.08 -19.34
C LEU A 215 -12.55 -36.48 -19.12
N SER A 216 -13.39 -35.54 -18.69
CA SER A 216 -14.83 -35.78 -18.51
C SER A 216 -15.54 -36.14 -19.83
N ARG A 217 -15.16 -35.47 -20.93
CA ARG A 217 -15.66 -35.78 -22.28
C ARG A 217 -15.21 -37.14 -22.76
N TYR A 218 -13.93 -37.48 -22.55
CA TYR A 218 -13.38 -38.78 -22.90
C TYR A 218 -14.11 -39.93 -22.19
N PHE A 219 -14.31 -39.84 -20.87
CA PHE A 219 -15.06 -40.85 -20.13
C PHE A 219 -16.53 -40.96 -20.54
N ALA A 220 -17.18 -39.85 -20.92
CA ALA A 220 -18.54 -39.88 -21.43
C ALA A 220 -18.65 -40.64 -22.77
N LEU A 221 -17.67 -40.47 -23.67
CA LEU A 221 -17.61 -41.20 -24.93
C LEU A 221 -17.43 -42.71 -24.72
N LEU A 222 -16.55 -43.09 -23.79
CA LEU A 222 -16.36 -44.51 -23.44
C LEU A 222 -17.64 -45.15 -22.89
N ARG A 223 -18.37 -44.44 -22.01
CA ARG A 223 -19.67 -44.93 -21.49
C ARG A 223 -20.72 -45.11 -22.58
N CYS A 224 -20.71 -44.23 -23.58
CA CYS A 224 -21.63 -44.34 -24.72
C CYS A 224 -21.32 -45.58 -25.58
N ALA A 225 -20.05 -45.88 -25.81
CA ALA A 225 -19.62 -47.06 -26.56
C ALA A 225 -20.05 -48.37 -25.88
N ASP A 226 -19.88 -48.48 -24.55
CA ASP A 226 -20.23 -49.69 -23.81
C ASP A 226 -21.75 -49.94 -23.74
N SER A 227 -22.55 -48.87 -23.74
CA SER A 227 -24.02 -48.98 -23.75
C SER A 227 -24.60 -49.62 -25.02
N LYS A 228 -23.90 -49.51 -26.16
CA LYS A 228 -24.32 -50.12 -27.44
C LYS A 228 -24.19 -51.65 -27.40
N SER A 229 -23.16 -52.18 -26.73
CA SER A 229 -22.92 -53.61 -26.58
C SER A 229 -23.97 -54.29 -25.69
N ARG A 230 -24.51 -53.59 -24.68
CA ARG A 230 -25.60 -54.11 -23.85
C ARG A 230 -26.94 -54.18 -24.59
N ARG A 231 -27.18 -53.29 -25.56
CA ARG A 231 -28.42 -53.26 -26.36
C ARG A 231 -28.49 -54.37 -27.42
N VAL A 232 -27.35 -54.91 -27.83
CA VAL A 232 -27.26 -56.11 -28.70
C VAL A 232 -27.46 -57.39 -27.89
N ARG A 233 -27.00 -57.43 -26.63
CA ARG A 233 -27.15 -58.60 -25.75
C ARG A 233 -28.58 -58.81 -25.24
N SER A 234 -29.41 -57.77 -25.16
CA SER A 234 -30.84 -57.89 -24.80
C SER A 234 -31.76 -58.25 -25.98
N ARG A 235 -31.24 -58.40 -27.22
CA ARG A 235 -31.98 -59.00 -28.35
C ARG A 235 -31.76 -60.51 -28.48
N ILE A 236 -30.83 -61.08 -27.71
CA ILE A 236 -30.54 -62.52 -27.70
C ILE A 236 -30.81 -63.04 -26.28
N THR A 237 -32.05 -62.88 -25.85
CA THR A 237 -32.64 -63.82 -24.89
C THR A 237 -33.87 -64.39 -25.57
N PRO A 238 -33.85 -65.66 -25.99
CA PRO A 238 -35.06 -66.30 -26.46
C PRO A 238 -36.09 -66.30 -25.33
N ARG A 239 -37.33 -66.03 -25.73
CA ARG A 239 -38.53 -66.28 -24.94
C ARG A 239 -38.58 -67.79 -24.65
N VAL A 240 -38.06 -68.21 -23.51
CA VAL A 240 -38.31 -69.56 -22.99
C VAL A 240 -39.70 -69.53 -22.37
N THR A 241 -40.67 -69.98 -23.15
CA THR A 241 -41.99 -70.37 -22.69
C THR A 241 -41.82 -71.70 -21.95
N LEU A 242 -41.74 -71.68 -20.63
CA LEU A 242 -41.98 -72.87 -19.81
C LEU A 242 -43.30 -72.67 -19.07
N SER A 243 -44.31 -73.35 -19.60
CA SER A 243 -45.56 -73.67 -18.93
C SER A 243 -45.27 -74.71 -17.85
N GLY A 244 -45.77 -74.50 -16.63
CA GLY A 244 -45.63 -75.43 -15.52
C GLY A 244 -45.88 -74.72 -14.20
N GLY A 245 -47.17 -74.48 -13.89
CA GLY A 245 -47.58 -73.83 -12.65
C GLY A 245 -47.50 -74.75 -11.43
N ALA A 246 -47.29 -74.14 -10.26
CA ALA A 246 -47.93 -74.54 -9.01
C ALA A 246 -47.88 -73.35 -8.04
N GLN A 247 -48.98 -73.18 -7.33
CA GLN A 247 -49.38 -72.08 -6.46
C GLN A 247 -48.49 -71.90 -5.23
N SER A 248 -48.35 -70.66 -4.76
CA SER A 248 -48.67 -70.33 -3.36
C SER A 248 -48.87 -68.83 -3.20
N THR A 249 -50.10 -68.48 -2.82
CA THR A 249 -50.56 -67.18 -2.34
C THR A 249 -49.84 -66.75 -1.07
N GLY A 250 -49.46 -65.48 -0.97
CA GLY A 250 -48.97 -64.86 0.27
C GLY A 250 -48.73 -63.37 0.10
N ALA A 251 -49.64 -62.58 0.67
CA ALA A 251 -49.76 -61.13 0.57
C ALA A 251 -48.58 -60.34 1.16
N SER A 252 -48.29 -59.14 0.62
CA SER A 252 -48.42 -57.87 1.35
C SER A 252 -47.93 -56.65 0.54
N VAL A 253 -48.89 -55.78 0.21
CA VAL A 253 -48.88 -54.32 0.42
C VAL A 253 -47.70 -53.52 -0.16
N ASP A 254 -47.98 -52.95 -1.33
CA ASP A 254 -48.09 -51.51 -1.59
C ASP A 254 -47.03 -50.51 -1.11
N SER A 255 -46.35 -49.98 -2.13
CA SER A 255 -46.56 -48.61 -2.62
C SER A 255 -45.67 -47.47 -2.12
N ASN A 256 -44.90 -47.01 -3.12
CA ASN A 256 -44.83 -45.63 -3.62
C ASN A 256 -44.02 -44.60 -2.82
N ALA A 257 -42.93 -44.04 -3.34
CA ALA A 257 -42.70 -43.34 -4.61
C ALA A 257 -42.63 -41.83 -4.36
N VAL A 258 -41.52 -41.25 -4.84
CA VAL A 258 -41.43 -39.93 -5.48
C VAL A 258 -41.70 -38.71 -4.59
N SER A 259 -40.66 -37.90 -4.38
CA SER A 259 -40.53 -36.63 -5.11
C SER A 259 -39.29 -35.86 -4.70
N ALA A 260 -38.66 -35.27 -5.70
CA ALA A 260 -37.70 -34.19 -5.57
C ALA A 260 -38.44 -32.88 -5.25
N GLY A 261 -37.73 -31.91 -4.64
CA GLY A 261 -37.99 -30.51 -4.92
C GLY A 261 -37.86 -29.52 -3.76
N PHE A 262 -36.91 -28.60 -3.94
CA PHE A 262 -37.01 -27.16 -3.65
C PHE A 262 -37.13 -26.62 -2.21
N SER A 263 -36.05 -25.90 -1.83
CA SER A 263 -36.02 -24.45 -1.58
C SER A 263 -36.44 -23.84 -0.23
N SER A 264 -35.53 -22.95 0.21
CA SER A 264 -35.72 -21.62 0.85
C SER A 264 -35.97 -21.47 2.36
N CYS A 265 -35.09 -20.62 2.92
CA CYS A 265 -35.31 -19.58 3.93
C CYS A 265 -35.75 -19.96 5.35
N LEU A 266 -34.81 -19.89 6.29
CA LEU A 266 -34.63 -18.76 7.24
C LEU A 266 -33.28 -18.91 7.96
#